data_AF-X1RUJ9-F1
#
_entry.id   AF-X1RUJ9-F1
#
_cell.length_a   1.000
_cell.length_b   1.000
_cell.length_c   1.000
_cell.angle_alpha   90.00
_cell.angle_beta   90.00
_cell.angle_gamma   90.00
#
_symmetry.space_group_name_H-M   'P 1'
#
loop_
_entity.id
_entity.type
_entity.pdbx_description
1 polymer ?
#
loop_
_entity_poly.entity_id
_entity_poly.type
_entity_poly.pdbx_seq_one_letter_code
_entity_poly.pdbx_strand_id
1 'polypeptide(L)' 'MKRINKLLIITIGILVITSLVGFATVLAFNENPMFAEKVKKGELPPVEERLPKEPFVVTPYDGIGKYGGTLRGISISY' A
#
# COMPACT_ATOMS: atom_id res chain seq x y z
N MET A 1 -37.78 -18.93 -17.79
CA MET A 1 -37.35 -19.14 -16.39
C MET A 1 -36.06 -19.96 -16.23
N LYS A 2 -35.88 -21.12 -16.88
CA LYS A 2 -34.69 -21.99 -16.67
C LYS A 2 -33.32 -21.38 -17.01
N ARG A 3 -33.23 -20.50 -18.02
CA ARG A 3 -31.95 -19.85 -18.43
C ARG A 3 -31.49 -18.75 -17.47
N ILE A 4 -32.43 -18.01 -16.88
CA ILE A 4 -32.16 -16.94 -15.91
C ILE A 4 -31.65 -17.52 -14.59
N ASN A 5 -32.27 -18.59 -14.08
CA ASN A 5 -31.78 -19.25 -12.87
C ASN A 5 -30.38 -19.88 -13.07
N LYS A 6 -30.08 -20.36 -14.29
CA LYS A 6 -28.76 -20.90 -14.62
C LYS A 6 -27.67 -19.82 -14.63
N LEU A 7 -27.97 -18.62 -15.14
CA LEU A 7 -27.04 -17.48 -15.09
C LEU A 7 -26.81 -17.00 -13.64
N LEU A 8 -27.88 -16.96 -12.84
CA LEU A 8 -27.85 -16.48 -11.46
C LEU A 8 -27.03 -17.42 -10.54
N ILE A 9 -27.10 -18.73 -10.77
CA ILE A 9 -26.28 -19.72 -10.06
C ILE A 9 -24.79 -19.58 -10.44
N ILE A 10 -24.48 -19.28 -11.70
CA ILE A 10 -23.10 -19.08 -12.16
C ILE A 10 -22.51 -17.81 -11.54
N THR A 11 -23.27 -16.71 -11.50
CA THR A 11 -22.77 -15.45 -10.91
C THR A 11 -22.58 -15.56 -9.40
N ILE A 12 -23.47 -16.24 -8.68
CA ILE A 12 -23.28 -16.53 -7.24
C ILE A 12 -22.07 -17.44 -7.02
N GLY A 13 -21.87 -18.46 -7.86
CA GLY A 13 -20.71 -19.35 -7.78
C GLY A 13 -19.38 -18.59 -7.96
N ILE A 14 -19.32 -17.65 -8.92
CA ILE A 14 -18.14 -16.81 -9.14
C ILE A 14 -17.89 -15.90 -7.94
N LEU A 15 -18.93 -15.29 -7.37
CA LEU A 15 -18.82 -14.41 -6.22
C LEU A 15 -18.31 -15.14 -4.96
N VAL A 16 -18.75 -16.37 -4.75
CA VAL A 16 -18.26 -17.23 -3.64
C VAL A 16 -16.78 -17.59 -3.84
N ILE A 17 -16.37 -17.93 -5.07
CA ILE A 17 -14.97 -18.25 -5.38
C ILE A 17 -14.07 -17.03 -5.16
N THR A 18 -14.50 -15.82 -5.55
CA THR A 18 -13.70 -14.60 -5.33
C THR A 18 -13.58 -14.21 -3.85
N SER A 19 -14.53 -14.61 -3.00
CA SER A 19 -14.46 -14.36 -1.56
C SER A 19 -13.53 -15.34 -0.81
N LEU A 20 -13.25 -16.51 -1.40
CA LEU A 20 -12.40 -17.56 -0.82
C LEU A 20 -10.91 -17.42 -1.17
N VAL A 21 -10.57 -16.67 -2.22
CA VAL A 21 -9.17 -16.33 -2.53
C VAL A 21 -8.75 -15.27 -1.51
N GLY A 22 -8.30 -15.75 -0.36
CA GLY A 22 -7.97 -14.96 0.82
C GLY A 22 -7.09 -13.75 0.51
N PHE A 23 -7.37 -12.67 1.22
CA PHE A 23 -6.50 -11.51 1.36
C PHE A 23 -5.13 -11.98 1.89
N ALA A 24 -4.19 -12.28 0.99
CA ALA A 24 -2.79 -12.34 1.37
C ALA A 24 -2.35 -10.91 1.67
N THR A 25 -2.41 -10.52 2.94
CA THR A 25 -1.80 -9.28 3.41
C THR A 25 -0.29 -9.45 3.32
N VAL A 26 0.27 -9.10 2.18
CA VAL A 26 1.73 -9.01 2.00
C VAL A 26 2.22 -7.88 2.90
N LEU A 27 3.11 -8.20 3.83
CA LEU A 27 3.85 -7.19 4.58
C LEU A 27 4.82 -6.53 3.61
N ALA A 28 4.54 -5.29 3.25
CA ALA A 28 5.35 -4.50 2.34
C ALA A 28 5.69 -3.15 2.98
N PHE A 29 6.84 -2.59 2.63
CA PHE A 29 7.15 -1.22 3.02
C PHE A 29 6.30 -0.25 2.21
N ASN A 30 5.82 0.80 2.87
CA ASN A 30 5.13 1.87 2.19
C ASN A 30 6.14 2.95 1.79
N GLU A 31 5.94 3.57 0.63
CA GLU A 31 6.81 4.62 0.14
C GLU A 31 6.10 5.98 0.07
N ASN A 32 6.89 7.05 0.02
CA ASN A 32 6.34 8.39 -0.14
C ASN A 32 5.72 8.53 -1.55
N PRO A 33 4.42 8.88 -1.69
CA PRO A 33 3.76 9.04 -2.99
C PRO A 33 4.47 10.00 -3.95
N MET A 34 5.20 10.99 -3.43
CA MET A 34 5.97 11.93 -4.25
C MET A 34 7.12 11.28 -5.03
N PHE A 35 7.52 10.05 -4.66
CA PHE A 35 8.60 9.32 -5.34
C PHE A 35 8.10 8.32 -6.38
N ALA A 36 6.79 8.03 -6.41
CA ALA A 36 6.20 7.01 -7.27
C ALA A 36 6.55 7.21 -8.77
N GLU A 37 6.54 8.45 -9.26
CA GLU A 37 6.90 8.73 -10.66
C GLU A 37 8.37 8.42 -10.96
N LYS A 38 9.27 8.76 -10.03
CA LYS A 38 10.71 8.51 -10.19
C LYS A 38 11.03 7.03 -10.16
N VAL A 39 10.36 6.28 -9.27
CA VAL A 39 10.47 4.82 -9.20
C VAL A 39 9.95 4.20 -10.49
N LYS A 40 8.79 4.63 -10.98
CA LYS A 40 8.22 4.16 -12.25
C LYS A 40 9.13 4.44 -13.45
N LYS A 41 9.84 5.57 -13.45
CA LYS A 41 10.83 5.94 -14.48
C LYS A 41 12.16 5.21 -14.34
N GLY A 42 12.40 4.50 -13.23
CA GLY A 42 13.69 3.88 -12.92
C GLY A 42 14.78 4.87 -12.49
N GLU A 43 14.42 6.13 -12.26
CA GLU A 43 15.34 7.16 -11.75
C GLU A 43 15.63 6.98 -10.25
N LEU A 44 14.77 6.25 -9.54
CA LEU A 44 14.91 5.91 -8.14
C LEU A 44 14.63 4.41 -7.93
N PRO A 45 15.48 3.67 -7.22
CA PRO A 45 15.18 2.29 -6.86
C PRO A 45 13.92 2.19 -5.96
N PRO A 46 13.20 1.05 -5.98
CA PRO A 46 12.08 0.80 -5.08
C PRO A 46 12.49 0.82 -3.60
N VAL A 47 11.53 0.99 -2.70
CA VAL A 47 11.82 1.20 -1.27
C VAL A 47 12.52 0.01 -0.62
N GLU A 48 12.20 -1.21 -1.05
CA GLU A 48 12.78 -2.45 -0.57
C GLU A 48 14.30 -2.53 -0.85
N GLU A 49 14.75 -1.97 -1.97
CA GLU A 49 16.17 -1.95 -2.34
C GLU A 49 16.95 -0.83 -1.64
N ARG A 50 16.26 0.25 -1.26
CA ARG A 50 16.87 1.40 -0.58
C ARG A 50 17.07 1.17 0.92
N LEU A 51 16.23 0.32 1.53
CA LEU A 51 16.33 0.01 2.95
C LEU A 51 17.42 -1.05 3.22
N PRO A 52 18.15 -0.95 4.35
CA PRO A 52 19.03 -2.03 4.77
C PRO A 52 18.20 -3.27 5.16
N LYS A 53 18.85 -4.43 5.23
CA LYS A 53 18.20 -5.69 5.64
C LYS A 53 17.49 -5.59 6.99
N GLU A 54 18.06 -4.83 7.92
CA GLU A 54 17.49 -4.55 9.24
C GLU A 54 17.22 -3.05 9.37
N PRO A 55 15.99 -2.58 9.06
CA PRO A 55 15.64 -1.18 9.20
C PRO A 55 15.45 -0.81 10.67
N PHE A 56 15.87 0.40 11.03
CA PHE A 56 15.54 0.97 12.34
C PHE A 56 14.06 1.35 12.40
N VAL A 57 13.36 0.89 13.44
CA VAL A 57 11.92 1.12 13.61
C VAL A 57 11.68 2.20 14.67
N VAL A 58 10.99 3.26 14.29
CA VAL A 58 10.58 4.34 15.19
C VAL A 58 9.12 4.12 15.59
N THR A 59 8.86 4.02 16.89
CA THR A 59 7.49 3.96 17.43
C THR A 59 6.97 5.39 17.63
N PRO A 60 5.85 5.78 16.99
CA PRO A 60 5.30 7.12 17.16
C PRO A 60 4.70 7.31 18.57
N TYR A 61 4.69 8.55 19.06
CA TYR A 61 4.10 8.89 20.36
C TYR A 61 2.56 8.83 20.35
N ASP A 62 1.93 9.47 19.35
CA ASP A 62 0.46 9.53 19.25
C ASP A 62 -0.11 8.44 18.32
N GLY A 63 0.44 8.32 17.11
CA GLY A 63 -0.07 7.37 16.12
C GLY A 63 0.67 7.39 14.79
N ILE A 64 0.27 6.50 13.89
CA ILE A 64 0.88 6.34 12.56
C ILE A 64 0.65 7.61 11.73
N GLY A 65 1.75 8.20 11.25
CA GLY A 65 1.72 9.40 10.41
C GLY A 65 1.23 9.14 8.98
N LYS A 66 0.97 10.21 8.23
CA LYS A 66 0.65 10.19 6.79
C LYS A 66 1.72 10.98 6.03
N TYR A 67 2.11 10.49 4.85
CA TYR A 67 3.05 11.22 3.99
C TYR A 67 2.45 12.54 3.49
N GLY A 68 3.31 13.56 3.36
CA GLY A 68 2.98 14.84 2.74
C GLY A 68 3.08 16.04 3.68
N GLY A 69 2.61 17.19 3.20
CA GLY A 69 2.68 18.47 3.91
C GLY A 69 4.01 19.21 3.69
N THR A 70 4.11 20.39 4.29
CA THR A 70 5.34 21.21 4.27
C THR A 70 5.52 21.80 5.65
N LEU A 71 6.60 21.40 6.33
CA LEU A 71 6.97 21.96 7.63
C LEU A 71 7.46 23.40 7.41
N ARG A 72 6.69 24.37 7.91
CA ARG A 72 7.07 25.78 7.93
C ARG A 72 7.41 26.14 9.37
N GLY A 73 8.65 26.49 9.62
CA GLY A 73 9.14 26.86 10.93
C GLY A 73 10.36 27.76 10.83
N ILE A 74 10.70 28.39 11.95
CA ILE A 74 11.93 29.15 12.12
C ILE A 74 13.01 28.21 12.66
N SER A 75 14.19 28.22 12.05
CA SER A 75 15.36 27.55 12.62
C SER A 75 16.16 28.58 13.40
N ILE A 76 16.23 28.40 14.72
CA ILE A 76 17.07 29.24 15.58
C ILE A 76 18.32 28.44 15.87
N SER A 77 19.41 28.79 15.19
CA SER A 77 20.73 28.27 15.53
C SER A 77 21.24 29.03 16.75
N TYR A 78 21.56 28.30 17.82
CA TYR A 78 22.24 28.82 19.00
C TYR A 78 23.76 28.79 18.82
#